data_AF-A0A929HYG2-F1
#
_entry.id   AF-A0A929HYG2-F1
#
_cell.length_a   1.000
_cell.length_b   1.000
_cell.length_c   1.000
_cell.angle_alpha   90.00
_cell.angle_beta   90.00
_cell.angle_gamma   90.00
#
_symmetry.space_group_name_H-M   'P 1'
#
loop_
_entity.id
_entity.type
_entity.pdbx_description
1 polymer ?
#
loop_
_entity_poly.entity_id
_entity_poly.type
_entity_poly.pdbx_seq_one_letter_code
_entity_poly.pdbx_strand_id
1 'polypeptide(L)'
;SQAIGENVPIKTKNANTEMMVASGDTVIIGGIYKENTSEVEEGVPWLSKVPILGWLFKREEKKKEKSELLIFLTPTVLPSN
;
A
#
# COMPACT_ATOMS: atom_id res chain seq x y z
N SER A 1 -0.74 12.04 40.93
CA SER A 1 -1.49 12.75 39.87
C SER A 1 -0.56 13.00 38.70
N GLN A 2 -0.52 12.11 37.70
CA GLN A 2 0.26 12.32 36.47
C GLN A 2 -0.70 12.79 35.39
N ALA A 3 -0.44 13.96 34.83
CA ALA A 3 -1.24 14.55 33.77
C ALA A 3 -0.99 13.78 32.46
N ILE A 4 -2.05 13.16 31.95
CA ILE A 4 -2.14 12.59 30.61
C ILE A 4 -2.24 13.74 29.59
N GLY A 5 -1.10 14.21 29.10
CA GLY A 5 -1.06 15.00 27.87
C GLY A 5 -1.14 14.05 26.68
N GLU A 6 -2.35 13.81 26.16
CA GLU A 6 -2.52 13.09 24.89
C GLU A 6 -1.91 13.91 23.76
N ASN A 7 -0.68 13.57 23.38
CA ASN A 7 -0.09 14.04 22.14
C ASN A 7 -0.56 13.10 21.02
N VAL A 8 -1.61 13.48 20.30
CA VAL A 8 -2.11 12.72 19.15
C VAL A 8 -1.07 12.80 18.04
N PRO A 9 -0.53 11.68 17.52
CA PRO A 9 0.46 11.73 16.45
C PRO A 9 -0.19 12.25 15.17
N ILE A 10 0.17 13.47 14.76
CA ILE A 10 -0.19 14.03 13.46
C ILE A 10 0.64 13.33 12.39
N LYS A 11 0.01 12.46 11.60
CA LYS A 11 0.63 11.83 10.42
C LYS A 11 0.46 12.74 9.20
N THR A 12 1.40 13.65 8.99
CA THR A 12 1.45 14.46 7.77
C THR A 12 2.26 13.73 6.69
N LYS A 13 1.71 13.63 5.48
CA LYS A 13 2.43 13.13 4.29
C LYS A 13 2.60 14.30 3.32
N ASN A 14 3.83 14.77 3.12
CA ASN A 14 4.15 15.85 2.18
C ASN A 14 5.13 15.35 1.11
N ALA A 15 4.97 15.84 -0.13
CA ALA A 15 5.91 15.62 -1.23
C ALA A 15 6.03 16.92 -2.04
N ASN A 16 7.26 17.40 -2.26
CA ASN A 16 7.56 18.58 -3.07
C ASN A 16 8.31 18.12 -4.33
N THR A 17 7.79 18.48 -5.50
CA THR A 17 8.36 18.10 -6.80
C THR A 17 8.34 19.31 -7.73
N GLU A 18 9.43 19.57 -8.45
CA GLU A 18 9.54 20.63 -9.45
C GLU A 18 9.79 20.02 -10.82
N MET A 19 9.05 20.46 -11.85
CA MET A 19 9.18 19.94 -13.21
C MET A 19 8.79 20.99 -14.27
N MET A 20 9.45 20.95 -15.42
CA MET A 20 9.11 21.75 -16.60
C MET A 20 8.20 20.94 -17.53
N VAL A 21 7.03 21.48 -17.88
CA VAL A 21 6.02 20.80 -18.69
C VAL A 21 5.39 21.77 -19.68
N ALA A 22 5.10 21.29 -20.89
CA ALA A 22 4.39 22.07 -21.89
C ALA A 22 2.90 22.15 -21.53
N SER A 23 2.25 23.25 -21.91
CA SER A 23 0.81 23.41 -21.72
C SER A 23 0.04 22.37 -22.55
N GLY A 24 -0.90 21.67 -21.92
CA GLY A 24 -1.76 20.68 -22.55
C GLY A 24 -1.24 19.24 -22.50
N ASP A 25 0.03 19.01 -22.12
CA ASP A 25 0.59 17.66 -22.03
C ASP A 25 0.31 17.04 -20.66
N THR A 26 -0.26 15.83 -20.64
CA THR A 26 -0.46 15.08 -19.39
C THR A 26 0.82 14.38 -18.98
N VAL A 27 1.32 14.67 -17.79
CA VAL A 27 2.49 14.04 -17.20
C VAL A 27 2.14 13.18 -15.98
N ILE A 28 2.89 12.10 -15.80
CA ILE A 28 2.83 11.28 -14.58
C ILE A 28 3.83 11.84 -13.58
N ILE A 29 3.34 12.37 -12.47
CA ILE A 29 4.19 12.95 -11.42
C ILE A 29 4.66 11.88 -10.44
N GLY A 30 3.88 10.82 -10.29
CA GLY A 30 4.26 9.69 -9.47
C GLY A 30 3.14 8.66 -9.29
N GLY A 31 3.44 7.67 -8.48
CA GLY A 31 2.49 6.63 -8.11
C GLY A 31 2.94 5.86 -6.88
N ILE A 32 2.03 5.07 -6.30
CA ILE A 32 2.32 4.17 -5.20
C ILE A 32 1.98 2.76 -5.67
N TYR A 33 2.98 1.88 -5.65
CA TYR A 33 2.80 0.45 -5.86
C TYR A 33 2.91 -0.25 -4.51
N LYS A 34 1.83 -0.88 -4.06
CA LYS A 34 1.82 -1.66 -2.82
C LYS A 34 1.39 -3.10 -3.11
N GLU A 35 2.24 -4.02 -2.70
CA GLU A 35 1.95 -5.45 -2.67
C GLU A 35 2.00 -5.94 -1.22
N ASN A 36 0.89 -6.54 -0.77
CA ASN A 36 0.80 -7.20 0.52
C ASN A 36 0.57 -8.70 0.27
N THR A 37 1.49 -9.53 0.78
CA THR A 37 1.35 -10.99 0.76
C THR A 37 1.20 -11.48 2.18
N SER A 38 0.11 -12.21 2.45
CA SER A 38 -0.17 -12.85 3.73
C SER A 38 -0.29 -14.35 3.51
N GLU A 39 0.47 -15.11 4.28
CA GLU A 39 0.41 -16.57 4.31
C GLU A 39 0.05 -16.98 5.73
N VAL A 40 -1.07 -17.68 5.87
CA VAL A 40 -1.57 -18.21 7.14
C VAL A 40 -1.63 -19.72 7.00
N GLU A 41 -0.95 -20.41 7.91
CA GLU A 41 -1.02 -21.87 8.02
C GLU A 41 -1.60 -22.22 9.40
N GLU A 42 -2.72 -22.91 9.39
CA GLU A 42 -3.38 -23.45 10.58
C GLU A 42 -3.46 -24.96 10.47
N GLY A 43 -3.30 -25.70 11.57
CA GLY A 43 -3.42 -27.14 11.52
C GLY A 43 -3.38 -27.80 12.88
N VAL A 44 -3.72 -29.09 12.90
CA VAL A 44 -3.67 -29.90 14.12
C VAL A 44 -2.21 -30.16 14.48
N PRO A 45 -1.77 -29.86 15.72
CA PRO A 45 -0.40 -30.15 16.16
C PRO A 45 -0.03 -31.62 15.93
N TRP A 46 1.22 -31.87 15.51
CA TRP A 46 1.75 -33.18 15.08
C TRP A 46 1.17 -33.75 13.78
N LEU A 47 -0.16 -33.78 13.61
CA LEU A 47 -0.80 -34.40 12.44
C LEU A 47 -0.51 -33.63 11.15
N SER A 48 -0.40 -32.29 11.21
CA SER A 48 -0.06 -31.46 10.04
C SER A 48 1.32 -31.74 9.44
N LYS A 49 2.22 -32.39 10.20
CA LYS A 49 3.60 -32.71 9.79
C LYS A 49 3.77 -34.13 9.24
N VAL A 50 2.71 -34.94 9.22
CA VAL A 50 2.78 -36.32 8.74
C VAL A 50 3.08 -36.31 7.23
N PRO A 51 4.15 -37.00 6.76
CA PRO A 51 4.41 -37.14 5.34
C PRO A 51 3.19 -37.73 4.64
N ILE A 52 2.87 -37.27 3.42
CA ILE A 52 1.76 -37.77 2.58
C ILE A 52 0.35 -37.36 3.07
N LEU A 53 0.09 -37.34 4.38
CA LEU A 53 -1.26 -37.10 4.94
C LEU A 53 -1.43 -35.74 5.63
N GLY A 54 -0.34 -35.01 5.90
CA GLY A 54 -0.38 -33.78 6.68
C GLY A 54 -1.29 -32.69 6.10
N TRP A 55 -1.48 -32.67 4.77
CA TRP A 55 -2.36 -31.73 4.07
C TRP A 55 -3.85 -31.89 4.40
N LEU A 56 -4.31 -33.06 4.87
CA LEU A 56 -5.69 -33.26 5.32
C LEU A 56 -5.96 -32.62 6.70
N PHE A 57 -4.91 -32.30 7.45
CA PHE A 57 -4.97 -31.78 8.81
C PHE A 57 -4.40 -30.36 8.94
N LYS A 58 -4.19 -29.68 7.82
CA LYS A 58 -3.82 -28.26 7.76
C LYS A 58 -4.68 -27.50 6.77
N ARG A 59 -4.82 -26.20 7.01
CA ARG A 59 -5.44 -25.20 6.16
C ARG A 59 -4.38 -24.15 5.86
N GLU A 60 -4.12 -23.94 4.58
CA GLU A 60 -3.28 -22.84 4.10
C GLU A 60 -4.16 -21.78 3.48
N GLU A 61 -4.02 -20.54 3.93
CA GLU A 61 -4.64 -19.38 3.30
C GLU A 61 -3.54 -18.46 2.77
N LYS A 62 -3.53 -18.28 1.44
CA LYS A 62 -2.61 -17.37 0.76
C LYS A 62 -3.40 -16.20 0.22
N LYS A 63 -3.21 -15.03 0.80
CA LYS A 63 -3.86 -13.80 0.39
C LYS A 63 -2.84 -12.87 -0.25
N LYS A 64 -3.12 -12.45 -1.48
CA LYS A 64 -2.30 -11.47 -2.21
C LYS A 64 -3.15 -10.26 -2.54
N GLU A 65 -2.77 -9.11 -1.98
CA GLU A 65 -3.43 -7.83 -2.22
C GLU A 65 -2.49 -6.90 -2.97
N LYS A 66 -2.98 -6.33 -4.07
CA LYS A 66 -2.27 -5.33 -4.88
C LYS A 66 -3.05 -4.03 -4.86
N SER A 67 -2.35 -2.92 -4.68
CA SER A 67 -2.93 -1.59 -4.76
C SER A 67 -2.00 -0.68 -5.54
N GLU A 68 -2.54 -0.05 -6.58
CA GLU A 68 -1.81 0.83 -7.49
C GLU A 68 -2.51 2.20 -7.49
N LEU A 69 -1.73 3.25 -7.23
CA LEU A 69 -2.18 4.64 -7.33
C LEU A 69 -1.28 5.36 -8.32
N LEU A 70 -1.87 6.10 -9.26
CA LEU A 70 -1.15 6.95 -10.22
C LEU A 70 -1.65 8.39 -10.08
N ILE A 71 -0.72 9.35 -10.14
CA ILE A 71 -1.00 10.78 -10.07
C ILE A 71 -0.59 11.42 -11.39
N PHE A 72 -1.58 12.00 -12.08
CA PHE A 72 -1.42 12.68 -13.35
C PHE A 72 -1.62 14.19 -13.17
N LEU A 73 -0.88 15.00 -13.93
CA LEU A 73 -1.07 16.43 -14.02
C LEU A 73 -1.13 16.85 -15.48
N THR A 74 -2.12 17.66 -15.84
CA THR A 74 -2.22 18.30 -17.16
C THR A 74 -2.26 19.81 -16.93
N PRO A 75 -1.15 20.54 -17.18
CA PRO A 75 -1.11 21.98 -16.99
C PRO A 75 -1.84 22.70 -18.13
N THR A 76 -2.54 23.77 -17.82
CA THR A 76 -3.18 24.65 -18.82
C THR A 76 -2.76 26.09 -18.57
N VAL A 77 -2.16 26.73 -19.57
CA VAL A 77 -1.82 28.16 -19.53
C VAL A 77 -3.08 28.99 -19.77
N LEU A 78 -3.41 29.88 -18.82
CA LEU A 78 -4.47 30.85 -18.98
C LEU A 78 -3.87 32.17 -19.49
N PRO A 79 -4.36 32.73 -20.61
CA PRO A 79 -3.96 34.06 -21.06
C PRO A 79 -4.50 35.13 -20.09
N SER A 80 -3.68 36.14 -19.77
CA SER A 80 -4.10 37.31 -19.01
C SER A 80 -4.64 38.38 -19.96
N ASN A 81 -5.89 38.79 -19.76
CA ASN A 81 -6.58 39.86 -20.50
C ASN A 81 -6.53 41.21 -19.79
#